data_AF-A0A2J6IG67-F1
#
_entry.id   AF-A0A2J6IG67-F1
#
_cell.length_a   1.000
_cell.length_b   1.000
_cell.length_c   1.000
_cell.angle_alpha   90.00
_cell.angle_beta   90.00
_cell.angle_gamma   90.00
#
_symmetry.space_group_name_H-M   'P 1'
#
loop_
_entity.id
_entity.type
_entity.pdbx_description
1 polymer ?
#
loop_
_entity_poly.entity_id
_entity_poly.type
_entity_poly.pdbx_seq_one_letter_code
_entity_poly.pdbx_strand_id
1 'polypeptide(L)'
;MLVNCTESPYQEWTKEMLNNVKETYGMIVNHVLPPIDKNMTDEEIDLIAEDHYDKILTIIDEKSDKTKPDAVFLNESLKMHYRVKYFLEETHIESIDIDDFKEDGDF
;
A
#
# COMPACT_ATOMS: atom_id res chain seq x y z
N MET A 1 -10.27 2.98 -4.24
CA MET A 1 -9.72 1.61 -4.12
C MET A 1 -8.55 1.58 -3.15
N LEU A 2 -8.28 0.44 -2.51
CA LEU A 2 -7.04 0.22 -1.73
C LEU A 2 -6.10 -0.73 -2.46
N VAL A 3 -4.85 -0.31 -2.69
CA VAL A 3 -3.75 -1.21 -3.09
C VAL A 3 -2.99 -1.67 -1.85
N ASN A 4 -3.15 -2.94 -1.48
CA ASN A 4 -2.48 -3.55 -0.34
C ASN A 4 -1.12 -4.11 -0.76
N CYS A 5 -0.05 -3.48 -0.29
CA CYS A 5 1.29 -3.80 -0.76
C CYS A 5 2.07 -4.80 0.10
N THR A 6 1.45 -5.44 1.10
CA THR A 6 2.17 -6.30 2.04
C THR A 6 2.42 -7.71 1.52
N GLU A 7 3.48 -8.33 2.05
CA GLU A 7 3.86 -9.72 1.75
C GLU A 7 2.80 -10.74 2.20
N SER A 8 1.91 -10.36 3.12
CA SER A 8 0.84 -11.21 3.66
C SER A 8 -0.46 -10.40 3.79
N PRO A 9 -1.21 -10.26 2.68
CA PRO A 9 -2.30 -9.27 2.57
C PRO A 9 -3.48 -9.46 3.51
N TYR A 10 -3.53 -10.54 4.29
CA TYR A 10 -4.60 -10.83 5.25
C TYR A 10 -4.11 -11.16 6.65
N GLN A 11 -2.80 -11.19 6.90
CA GLN A 11 -2.28 -11.54 8.23
C GLN A 11 -2.42 -10.39 9.22
N GLU A 12 -2.34 -9.15 8.72
CA GLU A 12 -2.45 -7.96 9.55
C GLU A 12 -3.91 -7.48 9.67
N TRP A 13 -4.79 -7.90 8.76
CA TRP A 13 -6.17 -7.42 8.67
C TRP A 13 -7.16 -8.37 9.34
N THR A 14 -7.91 -7.87 10.33
CA THR A 14 -9.09 -8.60 10.83
C THR A 14 -10.23 -8.57 9.81
N LYS A 15 -11.21 -9.47 9.95
CA LYS A 15 -12.40 -9.46 9.09
C LYS A 15 -13.16 -8.15 9.16
N GLU A 16 -13.21 -7.53 10.33
CA GLU A 16 -13.87 -6.25 10.58
C GLU A 16 -13.14 -5.11 9.86
N MET A 17 -11.81 -5.03 9.99
CA MET A 17 -11.00 -4.05 9.27
C MET A 17 -11.16 -4.21 7.75
N LEU A 18 -11.18 -5.44 7.23
CA LEU A 18 -11.42 -5.69 5.80
C LEU A 18 -12.81 -5.23 5.34
N ASN A 19 -13.82 -5.32 6.20
CA ASN A 19 -15.14 -4.79 5.89
C ASN A 19 -15.12 -3.26 5.85
N ASN A 20 -14.53 -2.61 6.86
CA ASN A 20 -14.40 -1.16 6.94
C ASN A 20 -13.65 -0.60 5.72
N VAL A 21 -12.54 -1.24 5.34
CA VAL A 21 -11.77 -0.88 4.14
C VAL A 21 -12.60 -1.01 2.88
N LYS A 22 -13.40 -2.09 2.72
CA LYS A 22 -14.26 -2.25 1.55
C LYS A 22 -15.39 -1.22 1.51
N GLU A 23 -15.92 -0.79 2.65
CA GLU A 23 -16.93 0.27 2.70
C GLU A 23 -16.33 1.63 2.30
N THR A 24 -15.13 1.94 2.77
CA THR A 24 -14.42 3.20 2.49
C THR A 24 -13.87 3.25 1.06
N TYR A 25 -13.12 2.23 0.64
CA TYR A 25 -12.34 2.24 -0.61
C TYR A 25 -12.95 1.39 -1.73
N GLY A 26 -14.00 0.61 -1.43
CA GLY A 26 -14.67 -0.28 -2.38
C GLY A 26 -13.92 -1.59 -2.59
N MET A 27 -12.87 -1.55 -3.42
CA MET A 27 -12.08 -2.73 -3.80
C MET A 27 -10.73 -2.75 -3.08
N ILE A 28 -10.25 -3.94 -2.74
CA ILE A 28 -8.88 -4.19 -2.26
C ILE A 28 -8.15 -5.00 -3.32
N VAL A 29 -7.02 -4.49 -3.80
CA VAL A 29 -6.13 -5.17 -4.75
C VAL A 29 -4.78 -5.40 -4.09
N ASN A 30 -4.27 -6.62 -4.13
CA ASN A 30 -2.97 -6.95 -3.54
C ASN A 30 -1.85 -6.78 -4.58
N HIS A 31 -0.76 -6.13 -4.19
CA HIS A 31 0.45 -5.96 -5.00
C HIS A 31 1.70 -6.17 -4.14
N VAL A 32 2.30 -7.36 -4.21
CA VAL A 32 3.42 -7.69 -3.32
C VAL A 32 4.69 -6.97 -3.77
N LEU A 33 5.30 -6.20 -2.86
CA LEU A 33 6.62 -5.61 -3.08
C LEU A 33 7.72 -6.66 -2.87
N PRO A 34 8.81 -6.61 -3.66
CA PRO A 34 9.87 -7.59 -3.56
C PRO A 34 10.73 -7.34 -2.30
N PRO A 35 11.30 -8.40 -1.71
CA PRO A 35 12.28 -8.23 -0.65
C PRO A 35 13.56 -7.57 -1.18
N ILE A 36 14.26 -6.85 -0.30
CA ILE A 36 15.57 -6.27 -0.60
C ILE A 36 16.67 -7.28 -0.28
N ASP A 37 17.54 -7.55 -1.24
CA ASP A 37 18.78 -8.28 -0.99
C ASP A 37 19.79 -7.36 -0.29
N LYS A 38 20.50 -7.90 0.72
CA LYS A 38 21.53 -7.18 1.48
C LYS A 38 22.68 -6.63 0.62
N ASN A 39 22.87 -7.16 -0.58
CA ASN A 39 23.91 -6.74 -1.52
C ASN A 39 23.42 -5.67 -2.52
N MET A 40 22.12 -5.33 -2.51
CA MET A 40 21.60 -4.25 -3.36
C MET A 40 22.12 -2.90 -2.88
N THR A 41 22.55 -2.10 -3.84
CA THR A 41 22.85 -0.69 -3.67
C THR A 41 21.57 0.12 -3.50
N ASP A 42 21.68 1.34 -2.96
CA ASP A 42 20.52 2.23 -2.85
C ASP A 42 19.95 2.59 -4.23
N GLU A 43 20.78 2.74 -5.26
CA GLU A 43 20.34 3.00 -6.64
C GLU A 43 19.51 1.83 -7.22
N GLU A 44 19.94 0.59 -6.99
CA GLU A 44 19.15 -0.59 -7.40
C GLU A 44 17.82 -0.67 -6.65
N ILE A 45 17.81 -0.35 -5.36
CA ILE A 45 16.58 -0.32 -4.56
C ILE A 45 15.64 0.75 -5.10
N ASP A 46 16.16 1.93 -5.44
CA ASP A 46 15.37 3.05 -5.97
C ASP A 46 14.76 2.71 -7.33
N LEU A 47 15.52 2.08 -8.24
CA LEU A 47 14.99 1.62 -9.54
C LEU A 47 13.87 0.59 -9.38
N ILE A 48 14.00 -0.35 -8.45
CA ILE A 48 12.96 -1.35 -8.18
C ILE A 48 11.73 -0.69 -7.55
N ALA A 49 11.93 0.23 -6.62
CA ALA A 49 10.84 0.96 -5.97
C ALA A 49 10.07 1.83 -6.99
N GLU A 50 10.75 2.50 -7.92
CA GLU A 50 10.14 3.27 -9.00
C GLU A 50 9.28 2.38 -9.93
N ASP A 51 9.81 1.23 -10.38
CA ASP A 51 9.04 0.27 -11.19
C ASP A 51 7.79 -0.26 -10.45
N HIS A 52 7.89 -0.49 -9.14
CA HIS A 52 6.74 -0.91 -8.35
C HIS A 52 5.75 0.22 -8.10
N TYR A 53 6.21 1.46 -7.96
CA TYR A 53 5.37 2.65 -7.90
C TYR A 53 4.55 2.82 -9.20
N ASP A 54 5.17 2.72 -10.37
CA ASP A 54 4.48 2.80 -11.67
C ASP A 54 3.40 1.73 -11.82
N LYS A 55 3.68 0.51 -11.33
CA LYS A 55 2.68 -0.57 -11.31
C LYS A 55 1.50 -0.25 -10.39
N ILE A 56 1.75 0.35 -9.23
CA ILE A 56 0.68 0.76 -8.30
C ILE A 56 -0.21 1.82 -8.97
N LEU A 57 0.39 2.82 -9.62
CA LEU A 57 -0.37 3.83 -10.36
C LEU A 57 -1.21 3.21 -11.48
N THR A 58 -0.62 2.28 -12.24
CA THR A 58 -1.33 1.56 -13.30
C THR A 58 -2.53 0.78 -12.75
N ILE A 59 -2.36 0.09 -11.62
CA ILE A 59 -3.46 -0.61 -10.93
C ILE A 59 -4.58 0.35 -10.56
N ILE A 60 -4.24 1.53 -10.03
CA ILE A 60 -5.20 2.57 -9.66
C ILE A 60 -5.94 3.08 -10.89
N ASP A 61 -5.24 3.48 -11.94
CA ASP A 61 -5.86 4.00 -13.16
C ASP A 61 -6.81 2.99 -13.84
N GLU A 62 -6.47 1.70 -13.81
CA GLU A 62 -7.27 0.65 -14.45
C GLU A 62 -8.50 0.22 -13.63
N LYS A 63 -8.41 0.29 -12.30
CA LYS A 63 -9.40 -0.35 -11.40
C LYS A 63 -10.10 0.62 -10.46
N SER A 64 -9.66 1.88 -10.39
CA SER A 64 -10.27 2.88 -9.52
C SER A 64 -11.74 3.11 -9.89
N ASP A 65 -12.57 3.11 -8.86
CA ASP A 65 -13.92 3.65 -8.94
C ASP A 65 -13.84 5.14 -8.59
N LYS A 66 -14.11 6.00 -9.58
CA LYS A 66 -14.04 7.47 -9.45
C LYS A 66 -14.96 8.06 -8.39
N THR A 67 -15.85 7.25 -7.78
CA THR A 67 -16.73 7.66 -6.68
C THR A 67 -16.17 7.36 -5.29
N LYS A 68 -15.03 6.67 -5.20
CA LYS A 68 -14.36 6.28 -3.95
C LYS A 68 -12.92 6.80 -3.93
N PRO A 69 -12.36 7.11 -2.75
CA PRO A 69 -10.97 7.53 -2.63
C PRO A 69 -10.01 6.40 -3.00
N ASP A 70 -8.81 6.75 -3.48
CA ASP A 70 -7.72 5.82 -3.77
C ASP A 70 -6.63 5.93 -2.72
N ALA A 71 -6.17 4.79 -2.22
CA ALA A 71 -5.15 4.69 -1.19
C ALA A 71 -4.22 3.49 -1.42
N VAL A 72 -3.05 3.55 -0.81
CA VAL A 72 -2.05 2.48 -0.80
C VAL A 72 -1.72 2.15 0.65
N PHE A 73 -1.76 0.87 1.01
CA PHE A 73 -1.32 0.40 2.32
C PHE A 73 0.11 -0.13 2.23
N LEU A 74 0.99 0.40 3.07
CA LEU A 74 2.41 0.07 3.14
C LEU A 74 2.83 -0.23 4.60
N ASN A 75 3.64 -1.27 4.80
CA ASN A 75 4.30 -1.50 6.08
C ASN A 75 5.65 -0.76 6.09
N GLU A 76 5.68 0.43 6.68
CA GLU A 76 6.86 1.32 6.69
C GLU A 76 8.08 0.76 7.43
N SER A 77 7.91 -0.34 8.18
CA SER A 77 9.04 -1.05 8.81
C SER A 77 9.94 -1.74 7.77
N LEU A 78 9.48 -1.87 6.51
CA LEU A 78 10.23 -2.49 5.42
C LEU A 78 10.84 -1.41 4.52
N LYS A 79 12.16 -1.50 4.29
CA LYS A 79 12.91 -0.52 3.48
C LYS A 79 12.33 -0.33 2.07
N MET A 80 11.81 -1.40 1.43
CA MET A 80 11.19 -1.29 0.10
C MET A 80 9.89 -0.47 0.15
N HIS A 81 9.07 -0.70 1.16
CA HIS A 81 7.82 0.04 1.35
C HIS A 81 8.08 1.52 1.60
N TYR A 82 9.08 1.85 2.40
CA TYR A 82 9.51 3.23 2.63
C TYR A 82 9.93 3.94 1.33
N ARG A 83 10.68 3.25 0.46
CA ARG A 83 11.13 3.81 -0.84
C ARG A 83 9.95 4.04 -1.78
N VAL A 84 9.00 3.10 -1.84
CA VAL A 84 7.77 3.28 -2.63
C VAL A 84 6.91 4.43 -2.07
N LYS A 85 6.81 4.58 -0.74
CA LYS A 85 6.12 5.70 -0.10
C LYS A 85 6.71 7.04 -0.54
N TYR A 86 8.04 7.15 -0.57
CA TYR A 86 8.72 8.37 -1.02
C TYR A 86 8.28 8.81 -2.42
N PHE A 87 8.15 7.88 -3.38
CA PHE A 87 7.64 8.21 -4.72
C PHE A 87 6.15 8.55 -4.71
N LEU A 88 5.34 7.92 -3.84
CA LEU A 88 3.92 8.23 -3.71
C LEU A 88 3.66 9.62 -3.11
N GLU A 89 4.56 10.16 -2.29
CA GLU A 89 4.45 11.53 -1.73
C GLU A 89 4.40 12.63 -2.81
N GLU A 90 4.88 12.35 -4.01
CA GLU A 90 4.76 13.26 -5.16
C GLU A 90 3.37 13.23 -5.83
N THR A 91 2.48 12.34 -5.37
CA THR A 91 1.13 12.14 -5.92
C THR A 91 0.04 12.67 -4.99
N HIS A 92 -1.22 12.59 -5.45
CA HIS A 92 -2.40 12.85 -4.63
C HIS A 92 -2.99 11.58 -3.98
N ILE A 93 -2.28 10.45 -4.07
CA ILE A 93 -2.75 9.16 -3.54
C ILE A 93 -2.32 9.06 -2.07
N GLU A 94 -3.28 8.74 -1.21
CA GLU A 94 -3.03 8.63 0.22
C GLU A 94 -2.30 7.32 0.55
N SER A 95 -1.26 7.41 1.40
CA SER A 95 -0.66 6.25 2.06
C SER A 95 -1.31 6.09 3.43
N ILE A 96 -1.94 4.94 3.68
CA ILE A 96 -2.67 4.69 4.93
C ILE A 96 -1.89 3.73 5.83
N ASP A 97 -2.05 3.90 7.14
CA ASP A 97 -1.53 2.98 8.14
C ASP A 97 -2.62 1.97 8.53
N ILE A 98 -2.22 0.79 8.98
CA ILE A 98 -3.16 -0.19 9.52
C ILE A 98 -3.81 0.30 10.82
N ASP A 99 -3.10 1.14 11.56
CA ASP A 99 -3.60 1.76 12.79
C ASP A 99 -4.82 2.66 12.54
N ASP A 100 -4.99 3.21 11.33
CA ASP A 100 -6.18 4.00 10.95
C ASP A 100 -7.48 3.18 10.96
N PHE A 101 -7.38 1.84 10.94
CA PHE A 101 -8.51 0.90 10.93
C PHE A 101 -8.61 0.05 12.19
N LYS A 102 -7.64 0.16 13.10
CA LYS A 102 -7.83 -0.38 14.44
C LYS A 102 -8.81 0.55 15.13
N GLU A 103 -9.99 0.04 15.48
CA GLU A 103 -10.89 0.80 16.35
C GLU A 103 -10.10 1.30 17.56
N ASP A 104 -10.44 2.51 18.03
CA ASP A 104 -10.09 3.00 19.36
C ASP A 104 -10.56 1.93 20.37
N GLY A 105 -9.69 0.96 20.63
CA GLY A 105 -9.89 -0.03 21.66
C GLY A 105 -9.80 0.71 22.97
N ASP A 106 -10.97 1.13 23.49
CA ASP A 106 -11.16 1.52 24.88
C ASP A 106 -10.34 0.59 25.78
N PHE A 107 -9.26 1.13 26.35
CA PHE A 107 -8.50 0.54 27.47
C PHE A 107 -9.08 1.01 28.80
#